data_AF-A0A528AJ49-F1
#
_entry.id   AF-A0A528AJ49-F1
#
_cell.length_a   1.000
_cell.length_b   1.000
_cell.length_c   1.000
_cell.angle_alpha   90.00
_cell.angle_beta   90.00
_cell.angle_gamma   90.00
#
_symmetry.space_group_name_H-M   'P 1'
#
loop_
_entity.id
_entity.type
_entity.pdbx_description
1 polymer ?
#
loop_
_entity_poly.entity_id
_entity_poly.type
_entity_poly.pdbx_seq_one_letter_code
_entity_poly.pdbx_strand_id
1 'polypeptide(L)' 'MGKGRVEAFSDGVIAIIITIMVLELKVPHGAEFSALAPLWPTFLSYVLSFIYVGIYWNNLHNMFHT' A
#
# COMPACT_ATOMS: atom_id res chain seq x y z
N MET A 1 -22.80 4.30 16.26
CA MET A 1 -22.39 4.70 14.90
C MET A 1 -22.69 3.52 13.98
N GLY A 2 -23.45 3.68 12.89
CA GLY A 2 -23.81 2.54 12.03
C GLY A 2 -22.57 1.91 11.40
N LYS A 3 -22.47 0.57 11.40
CA LYS A 3 -21.33 -0.21 10.87
C LYS A 3 -20.75 0.37 9.56
N GLY A 4 -21.62 0.73 8.61
CA GLY A 4 -21.19 1.26 7.30
C GLY A 4 -20.46 2.62 7.31
N ARG A 5 -20.60 3.47 8.35
CA ARG A 5 -19.84 4.73 8.43
C ARG A 5 -18.38 4.49 8.83
N VAL A 6 -18.15 3.52 9.71
CA VAL A 6 -16.79 3.17 10.18
C VAL A 6 -16.04 2.44 9.08
N GLU A 7 -16.74 1.59 8.34
CA GLU A 7 -16.22 0.89 7.17
C GLU A 7 -15.82 1.86 6.06
N ALA A 8 -16.72 2.72 5.59
CA ALA A 8 -16.41 3.68 4.52
C ALA A 8 -15.25 4.62 4.90
N PHE A 9 -15.13 4.99 6.18
CA PHE A 9 -13.97 5.74 6.67
C PHE A 9 -12.68 4.91 6.62
N SER A 10 -12.72 3.66 7.07
CA SER A 10 -11.56 2.76 7.07
C SER A 10 -11.07 2.45 5.66
N ASP A 11 -11.99 2.25 4.70
CA ASP A 11 -11.67 2.07 3.28
C ASP A 11 -10.95 3.29 2.70
N GLY A 12 -11.44 4.50 3.02
CA GLY A 12 -10.80 5.74 2.60
C GLY A 12 -9.39 5.90 3.16
N VAL A 13 -9.19 5.61 4.45
CA VAL A 13 -7.87 5.67 5.10
C VAL A 13 -6.90 4.68 4.46
N ILE A 14 -7.35 3.43 4.24
CA ILE A 14 -6.52 2.38 3.63
C ILE A 14 -6.17 2.74 2.18
N ALA A 15 -7.11 3.28 1.41
CA ALA A 15 -6.85 3.74 0.04
C ALA A 15 -5.77 4.83 0.00
N ILE A 16 -5.82 5.80 0.92
CA ILE A 16 -4.79 6.84 1.04
C ILE A 16 -3.43 6.22 1.39
N ILE A 17 -3.37 5.30 2.36
CA ILE A 17 -2.13 4.61 2.73
C ILE A 17 -1.51 3.93 1.51
N ILE A 18 -2.30 3.17 0.75
CA ILE A 18 -1.83 2.47 -0.46
C ILE A 18 -1.23 3.46 -1.48
N THR A 19 -1.83 4.64 -1.66
CA THR A 19 -1.30 5.66 -2.58
C THR A 19 -0.04 6.36 -2.06
N ILE A 20 0.11 6.54 -0.74
CA ILE A 20 1.29 7.18 -0.17
C ILE A 20 2.49 6.23 -0.19
N MET A 21 2.27 4.93 0.01
CA MET A 21 3.36 3.94 0.07
C MET A 21 4.26 3.94 -1.16
N VAL A 22 3.73 4.23 -2.34
CA VAL A 22 4.53 4.26 -3.58
C VAL A 22 5.46 5.48 -3.65
N LEU A 23 5.20 6.53 -2.88
CA LEU A 23 6.02 7.74 -2.88
C LEU A 23 7.40 7.51 -2.25
N GLU A 24 7.56 6.45 -1.46
CA GLU A 24 8.86 6.01 -0.92
C GLU A 24 9.77 5.36 -1.97
N LEU A 25 9.22 4.94 -3.12
CA LEU A 25 10.01 4.48 -4.28
C LEU A 25 10.63 5.69 -4.98
N LYS A 26 11.82 6.09 -4.52
CA LYS A 26 12.57 7.22 -5.07
C LYS A 26 13.13 6.90 -6.46
N VAL A 27 13.07 7.90 -7.34
CA VAL A 27 13.68 7.85 -8.67
C VAL A 27 15.21 7.79 -8.53
N PRO A 28 15.91 6.88 -9.23
CA PRO A 28 17.36 6.84 -9.21
C PRO A 28 17.94 8.12 -9.83
N HIS A 29 19.08 8.59 -9.31
CA HIS A 29 19.74 9.79 -9.82
C HIS A 29 20.47 9.57 -11.16
N GLY A 30 20.64 8.31 -11.58
CA GLY A 30 21.27 7.92 -12.83
C GLY A 30 20.25 7.57 -13.91
N ALA A 31 20.57 7.86 -15.18
CA ALA A 31 19.73 7.56 -16.34
C ALA A 31 19.94 6.12 -16.89
N GLU A 32 20.89 5.36 -16.33
CA GLU A 32 21.17 4.00 -16.78
C GLU A 32 20.33 2.95 -16.04
N PHE A 33 20.03 1.84 -16.71
CA PHE A 33 19.35 0.70 -16.11
C PHE A 33 20.09 0.11 -14.90
N SER A 34 21.43 0.23 -14.86
CA SER A 34 22.26 -0.18 -13.73
C SER A 34 21.90 0.55 -12.44
N ALA A 35 21.35 1.77 -12.53
CA ALA A 35 20.92 2.56 -11.38
C ALA A 35 19.65 1.99 -10.68
N LEU A 36 18.94 1.04 -11.30
CA LEU A 36 17.81 0.33 -10.69
C LEU A 36 18.23 -0.83 -9.77
N ALA A 37 19.39 -1.44 -10.02
CA ALA A 37 19.88 -2.57 -9.23
C ALA A 37 19.87 -2.31 -7.70
N PRO A 38 20.36 -1.17 -7.19
CA PRO A 38 20.32 -0.88 -5.75
C PRO A 38 18.90 -0.60 -5.21
N LEU A 39 17.91 -0.32 -6.06
CA LEU A 39 16.52 -0.06 -5.64
C LEU A 39 15.71 -1.34 -5.44
N TRP A 40 16.20 -2.49 -5.92
CA TRP A 40 15.50 -3.77 -5.83
C TRP A 40 15.03 -4.14 -4.41
N PRO A 41 15.85 -4.00 -3.34
CA PRO A 41 15.40 -4.32 -1.98
C PRO A 41 14.25 -3.43 -1.49
N THR A 42 14.28 -2.14 -1.82
CA THR A 42 13.21 -1.18 -1.49
C THR A 42 11.94 -1.51 -2.28
N PHE A 43 12.07 -1.81 -3.58
CA PHE A 43 10.95 -2.23 -4.41
C PHE A 43 10.29 -3.51 -3.89
N LEU A 44 11.08 -4.53 -3.53
CA LEU A 44 10.56 -5.75 -2.94
C LEU A 44 9.84 -5.48 -1.61
N SER A 45 10.41 -4.63 -0.76
CA SER A 45 9.78 -4.24 0.50
C SER A 45 8.43 -3.54 0.26
N TYR A 46 8.37 -2.63 -0.72
CA TYR A 46 7.13 -2.00 -1.14
C TYR A 46 6.07 -3.02 -1.60
N VAL A 47 6.44 -3.97 -2.47
CA VAL A 47 5.51 -5.00 -2.97
C VAL A 47 4.97 -5.86 -1.82
N LEU A 48 5.84 -6.31 -0.91
CA LEU A 48 5.43 -7.10 0.25
C LEU A 48 4.49 -6.31 1.17
N SER A 49 4.81 -5.05 1.45
CA SER A 49 3.95 -4.17 2.26
C SER A 49 2.61 -3.92 1.57
N PHE A 50 2.58 -3.70 0.26
CA PHE A 50 1.36 -3.49 -0.50
C PHE A 50 0.44 -4.70 -0.41
N ILE A 51 0.98 -5.91 -0.63
CA ILE A 51 0.24 -7.17 -0.49
C ILE A 51 -0.31 -7.30 0.94
N TYR A 52 0.52 -7.04 1.95
CA TYR A 52 0.12 -7.15 3.35
C TYR A 52 -1.04 -6.21 3.71
N VAL A 53 -0.96 -4.94 3.29
CA VAL A 53 -2.04 -3.97 3.50
C VAL A 53 -3.30 -4.36 2.73
N GLY A 54 -3.18 -4.88 1.51
CA GLY A 54 -4.31 -5.38 0.73
C GLY A 54 -5.01 -6.58 1.38
N ILE A 55 -4.25 -7.53 1.93
CA ILE A 55 -4.80 -8.65 2.71
C ILE A 55 -5.49 -8.13 3.97
N TYR A 56 -4.87 -7.20 4.69
CA TYR A 56 -5.46 -6.58 5.88
C TYR A 56 -6.79 -5.90 5.56
N TRP A 57 -6.84 -5.12 4.48
CA TRP A 57 -8.06 -4.48 4.00
C TRP A 57 -9.16 -5.50 3.69
N ASN A 58 -8.85 -6.56 2.95
CA ASN A 58 -9.82 -7.59 2.59
C ASN A 58 -10.44 -8.24 3.85
N ASN A 59 -9.61 -8.56 4.85
CA ASN A 59 -10.07 -9.09 6.13
C ASN A 59 -10.94 -8.08 6.89
N LEU A 60 -10.55 -6.81 6.92
CA LEU A 60 -11.30 -5.74 7.59
C LEU A 60 -12.66 -5.52 6.93
N HIS A 61 -12.68 -5.40 5.60
CA HIS A 61 -13.89 -5.22 4.80
C HIS A 61 -14.85 -6.41 4.98
N ASN A 62 -14.37 -7.65 4.88
CA ASN A 62 -15.19 -8.83 5.12
C ASN A 62 -15.77 -8.90 6.55
N MET A 63 -15.01 -8.44 7.56
CA MET A 63 -15.49 -8.41 8.95
C MET A 63 -16.62 -7.39 9.17
N PHE A 64 -16.64 -6.28 8.43
CA PHE A 64 -17.68 -5.26 8.54
C PHE A 64 -18.89 -5.51 7.62
N HIS A 65 -18.67 -6.16 6.47
CA HIS A 65 -19.72 -6.63 5.55
C HIS A 65 -20.45 -7.91 6.03
N THR A 66 -19.97 -8.60 7.07
CA THR A 66 -20.69 -9.71 7.75
C THR A 66 -21.41 -9.21 9.01
#